data_AF-A0A261QGE0-F1
#
_entry.id   AF-A0A261QGE0-F1
#
_cell.length_a   1.000
_cell.length_b   1.000
_cell.length_c   1.000
_cell.angle_alpha   90.00
_cell.angle_beta   90.00
_cell.angle_gamma   90.00
#
_symmetry.space_group_name_H-M   'P 1'
#
loop_
_entity.id
_entity.type
_entity.pdbx_description
1 polymer ?
#
loop_
_entity_poly.entity_id
_entity_poly.type
_entity_poly.pdbx_seq_one_letter_code
_entity_poly.pdbx_strand_id
1 'polypeptide(L)' 'MNKFSLYVRAMIISTITALLILGINMLLQYGAHLLFETGRRSLFSKGSLFIFIIIFLGSFSYTITGEKNRKRLT' A
#
# COMPACT_ATOMS: atom_id res chain seq x y z
N MET A 1 -13.64 -20.58 -7.38
CA MET A 1 -12.72 -19.45 -7.64
C MET A 1 -11.30 -19.99 -7.80
N ASN A 2 -10.71 -19.89 -8.99
CA ASN A 2 -9.35 -20.38 -9.26
C ASN A 2 -8.32 -19.62 -8.43
N LYS A 3 -7.28 -20.33 -7.93
CA LYS A 3 -6.20 -19.73 -7.12
C LYS A 3 -5.56 -18.51 -7.81
N PHE A 4 -5.40 -18.59 -9.14
CA PHE A 4 -4.90 -17.50 -9.98
C PHE A 4 -5.74 -16.21 -9.84
N SER A 5 -7.06 -16.30 -9.97
CA SER A 5 -7.97 -15.15 -9.87
C SER A 5 -7.91 -14.48 -8.48
N LEU A 6 -7.72 -15.27 -7.43
CA LEU A 6 -7.56 -14.77 -6.07
C LEU A 6 -6.26 -13.97 -5.89
N TYR A 7 -5.13 -14.47 -6.41
CA TYR A 7 -3.86 -13.75 -6.36
C TYR A 7 -3.85 -12.47 -7.19
N VAL A 8 -4.46 -12.48 -8.38
CA VAL A 8 -4.60 -11.27 -9.21
C VAL A 8 -5.43 -10.23 -8.48
N ARG A 9 -6.57 -10.61 -7.89
CA ARG A 9 -7.39 -9.70 -7.11
C ARG A 9 -6.65 -9.14 -5.91
N ALA A 10 -5.93 -9.99 -5.17
CA ALA A 10 -5.09 -9.57 -4.05
C ALA A 10 -4.03 -8.55 -4.52
N MET A 11 -3.34 -8.83 -5.62
CA MET A 11 -2.32 -7.94 -6.19
C MET A 11 -2.89 -6.56 -6.55
N ILE A 12 -4.07 -6.51 -7.18
CA ILE A 12 -4.74 -5.25 -7.53
C ILE A 12 -5.11 -4.47 -6.27
N ILE A 13 -5.77 -5.12 -5.30
CA ILE A 13 -6.18 -4.48 -4.04
C ILE A 13 -4.95 -3.92 -3.32
N SER A 14 -3.89 -4.70 -3.20
CA SER A 14 -2.67 -4.30 -2.50
C SER A 14 -1.94 -3.15 -3.20
N THR A 15 -1.92 -3.15 -4.53
CA THR A 15 -1.36 -2.02 -5.30
C THR A 15 -2.15 -0.74 -5.04
N ILE A 16 -3.49 -0.81 -5.07
CA ILE A 16 -4.35 0.36 -4.81
C ILE A 16 -4.17 0.85 -3.37
N THR A 17 -4.13 -0.05 -2.38
CA THR A 17 -3.89 0.32 -0.98
C THR A 17 -2.53 1.02 -0.81
N ALA A 18 -1.48 0.47 -1.42
CA ALA A 18 -0.14 1.02 -1.32
C ALA A 18 -0.04 2.40 -2.00
N LEU A 19 -0.66 2.58 -3.16
CA LEU A 19 -0.73 3.87 -3.85
C LEU A 19 -1.51 4.93 -3.05
N LEU A 20 -2.63 4.56 -2.42
CA LEU A 20 -3.42 5.46 -1.58
C LEU A 20 -2.60 5.98 -0.40
N ILE A 21 -1.93 5.09 0.34
CA ILE A 21 -1.13 5.49 1.50
C ILE A 21 0.09 6.31 1.06
N LEU A 22 0.71 5.95 -0.08
CA LEU A 22 1.81 6.73 -0.63
C LEU A 22 1.36 8.13 -1.05
N GLY A 23 0.18 8.26 -1.66
CA GLY A 23 -0.43 9.55 -1.99
C GLY A 23 -0.73 10.41 -0.76
N ILE A 24 -1.29 9.82 0.31
CA ILE A 24 -1.51 10.52 1.59
C ILE A 24 -0.18 10.97 2.20
N ASN A 25 0.83 10.10 2.19
CA ASN A 25 2.16 10.43 2.70
C ASN A 25 2.80 11.60 1.92
N MET A 26 2.62 11.63 0.60
CA MET A 26 3.05 12.77 -0.23
C MET A 26 2.29 14.05 0.15
N LEU A 27 0.98 13.98 0.31
CA LEU A 27 0.16 15.14 0.70
C LEU A 27 0.59 15.72 2.05
N LEU A 28 0.81 14.85 3.04
CA LEU A 28 1.30 15.25 4.37
C LEU A 28 2.69 15.87 4.29
N GLN A 29 3.58 15.34 3.46
CA GLN A 29 4.91 15.91 3.26
C GLN A 29 4.86 17.29 2.60
N TYR A 30 4.02 17.48 1.57
CA TYR A 30 3.82 18.80 0.97
C TYR A 30 3.18 19.78 1.96
N GLY A 31 2.19 19.34 2.73
CA GLY A 31 1.59 20.16 3.79
C GLY A 31 2.61 20.56 4.86
N ALA A 32 3.44 19.63 5.32
CA ALA A 32 4.51 19.91 6.27
C ALA A 32 5.59 20.84 5.68
N HIS A 33 5.89 20.72 4.39
CA HIS A 33 6.81 21.64 3.71
C HIS A 33 6.27 23.07 3.71
N LEU A 34 4.98 23.25 3.40
CA LEU A 34 4.32 24.56 3.43
C LEU A 34 4.26 25.15 4.85
N LEU A 35 4.08 24.30 5.87
CA LEU A 35 3.94 24.74 7.26
C LEU A 35 5.28 25.02 7.96
N PHE A 36 6.35 24.32 7.59
CA PHE A 36 7.60 24.32 8.35
C PHE A 36 8.85 24.65 7.50
N GLU A 37 8.70 25.03 6.22
CA GLU A 37 9.80 25.28 5.27
C GLU A 37 10.87 24.17 5.24
N THR A 38 10.51 22.95 5.62
CA THR A 38 11.45 21.83 5.73
C THR A 38 11.91 21.41 4.32
N GLY A 39 13.22 21.38 4.07
CA GLY A 39 13.78 21.23 2.71
C GLY A 39 13.17 20.11 1.85
N ARG A 40 13.17 20.32 0.53
CA ARG A 40 12.53 19.41 -0.46
C ARG A 40 13.03 17.96 -0.31
N ARG A 41 12.15 17.06 0.13
CA ARG A 41 12.38 15.61 0.07
C ARG A 41 11.93 15.10 -1.30
N SER A 42 12.80 14.37 -2.01
CA SER A 42 12.48 13.81 -3.32
C SER A 42 11.33 12.80 -3.22
N LEU A 43 10.33 12.95 -4.08
CA LEU A 43 9.14 12.08 -4.19
C LEU A 43 9.52 10.61 -4.42
N PHE A 44 10.62 10.38 -5.14
CA PHE A 44 11.19 9.06 -5.43
C PHE A 44 12.39 8.73 -4.52
N SER A 45 12.37 9.20 -3.28
CA SER A 45 13.32 8.77 -2.26
C SER A 45 13.26 7.24 -2.08
N LYS A 46 14.41 6.62 -1.81
CA LYS A 46 14.48 5.20 -1.44
C LYS A 46 13.53 4.86 -0.27
N GLY A 47 13.27 5.83 0.62
CA GLY A 47 12.34 5.68 1.74
C GLY A 47 10.87 5.54 1.33
N SER A 48 10.39 6.30 0.34
CA SER A 48 9.00 6.19 -0.14
C SER A 48 8.75 4.85 -0.85
N LEU A 49 9.76 4.35 -1.56
CA LEU A 49 9.73 3.03 -2.21
C LEU A 49 9.70 1.89 -1.18
N PHE A 50 10.47 2.00 -0.10
CA PHE A 50 10.45 1.02 1.00
C PHE A 50 9.09 0.96 1.71
N ILE A 51 8.49 2.13 1.98
CA ILE A 51 7.15 2.24 2.57
C ILE A 51 6.11 1.58 1.65
N PHE A 52 6.19 1.81 0.33
CA PHE A 52 5.31 1.17 -0.64
C PHE A 52 5.37 -0.34 -0.56
N ILE A 53 6.58 -0.93 -0.57
CA ILE A 53 6.79 -2.38 -0.55
C ILE A 53 6.21 -3.00 0.73
N ILE A 54 6.44 -2.38 1.90
CA ILE A 54 5.92 -2.88 3.18
C ILE A 54 4.39 -2.91 3.16
N ILE A 55 3.77 -1.81 2.74
CA ILE A 55 2.31 -1.68 2.72
C ILE A 55 1.71 -2.65 1.70
N PHE A 56 2.33 -2.78 0.53
CA PHE A 56 1.91 -3.71 -0.50
C PHE A 56 1.92 -5.15 0.02
N LEU A 57 3.04 -5.60 0.61
CA LEU A 57 3.18 -6.95 1.15
C LEU A 57 2.20 -7.22 2.31
N GLY A 58 2.02 -6.23 3.20
CA GLY A 58 1.07 -6.32 4.30
C GLY A 58 -0.38 -6.48 3.81
N SER A 59 -0.81 -5.61 2.88
CA SER A 59 -2.15 -5.68 2.28
C SER A 59 -2.37 -6.97 1.49
N PHE A 60 -1.33 -7.46 0.81
CA PHE A 60 -1.40 -8.69 0.02
C PHE A 60 -1.58 -9.93 0.90
N SER A 61 -0.75 -10.03 1.96
CA SER A 61 -0.85 -11.11 2.95
C SER A 61 -2.20 -11.10 3.67
N TYR A 62 -2.69 -9.90 4.03
CA TYR A 62 -3.99 -9.73 4.66
C TYR A 62 -5.13 -10.20 3.74
N THR A 63 -5.11 -9.81 2.47
CA THR A 63 -6.16 -10.16 1.50
C THR A 63 -6.22 -11.67 1.26
N ILE A 64 -5.07 -12.34 1.13
CA ILE A 64 -5.01 -13.79 0.95
C ILE A 64 -5.48 -14.52 2.21
N THR A 65 -5.03 -14.07 3.38
CA THR A 65 -5.37 -14.70 4.67
C THR A 65 -6.85 -14.53 5.00
N GLY A 66 -7.41 -13.34 4.77
CA GLY A 66 -8.83 -13.05 4.95
C GLY A 66 -9.72 -13.95 4.08
N GLU A 67 -9.36 -14.14 2.81
CA GLU A 67 -10.13 -15.00 1.90
C GLU A 67 -10.00 -16.49 2.26
N LYS A 68 -8.85 -16.92 2.81
CA LYS A 68 -8.63 -18.28 3.32
C LYS A 68 -9.49 -18.57 4.56
N ASN A 69 -9.62 -17.60 5.46
CA ASN A 69 -10.48 -17.73 6.64
C ASN A 69 -11.96 -17.71 6.28
N ARG A 70 -12.36 -16.91 5.29
CA ARG A 70 -13.75 -16.85 4.81
C ARG A 70 -14.24 -18.19 4.26
N LYS A 71 -13.36 -18.93 3.56
CA LYS A 71 -13.65 -20.29 3.05
C LYS A 71 -13.72 -21.38 4.11
N ARG A 72 -13.23 -21.14 5.34
CA ARG A 72 -13.35 -22.11 6.46
C ARG A 72 -14.67 -21.98 7.21
N LEU A 73 -15.39 -20.88 7.00
CA LEU A 73 -16.65 -20.55 7.68
C LEU A 73 -17.89 -20.81 6.81
N THR A 74 -17.70 -21.26 5.57
CA THR A 74 -18.75 -21.63 4.59
C THR A 74 -18.58 -23.07 4.19
#